data_AF-A0A8J8TJM9-F1
#
_entry.id   AF-A0A8J8TJM9-F1
#
_cell.length_a   1.000
_cell.length_b   1.000
_cell.length_c   1.000
_cell.angle_alpha   90.00
_cell.angle_beta   90.00
_cell.angle_gamma   90.00
#
_symmetry.space_group_name_H-M   'P 1'
#
loop_
_entity.id
_entity.type
_entity.pdbx_description
1 polymer ?
#
loop_
_entity_poly.entity_id
_entity_poly.type
_entity_poly.pdbx_seq_one_letter_code
_entity_poly.pdbx_strand_id
1 'polypeptide(L)' 'KPNEIVVVPGKVLGIGKLDHPVTVIALDFSSSALRKIKEAGGQVMSFNKALETFKDFKGKSVRLMKQ' A
#
# COMPACT_ATOMS: atom_id res chain seq x y z
N LYS A 1 10.59 -6.09 1.04
CA LYS A 1 11.36 -6.56 -0.15
C LYS A 1 11.31 -5.47 -1.24
N PRO A 2 12.27 -5.38 -2.17
CA PRO A 2 12.13 -4.45 -3.30
C PRO A 2 10.86 -4.79 -4.11
N ASN A 3 10.07 -3.77 -4.45
CA ASN A 3 8.81 -3.89 -5.19
C ASN A 3 7.68 -4.69 -4.47
N GLU A 4 7.57 -4.54 -3.16
CA GLU A 4 6.47 -5.11 -2.38
C GLU A 4 5.18 -4.30 -2.55
N ILE A 5 4.09 -4.99 -2.88
CA ILE A 5 2.76 -4.39 -3.00
C ILE A 5 1.86 -4.97 -1.92
N VAL A 6 1.33 -4.10 -1.09
CA VAL A 6 0.39 -4.46 -0.03
C VAL A 6 -1.00 -4.01 -0.46
N VAL A 7 -1.94 -4.95 -0.50
CA VAL A 7 -3.34 -4.66 -0.81
C VAL A 7 -4.16 -4.83 0.47
N VAL A 8 -4.89 -3.79 0.84
CA VAL A 8 -5.74 -3.75 2.02
C VAL A 8 -7.18 -3.45 1.57
N PRO A 9 -8.12 -4.40 1.70
CA PRO A 9 -9.52 -4.18 1.37
C PRO A 9 -10.23 -3.42 2.51
N GLY A 10 -9.73 -2.23 2.85
CA GLY A 10 -10.17 -1.46 4.01
C GLY A 10 -9.41 -0.15 4.19
N LYS A 11 -9.42 0.36 5.42
CA LYS A 11 -8.76 1.61 5.80
C LYS A 11 -7.37 1.34 6.38
N VAL A 12 -6.35 1.99 5.85
CA VAL A 12 -4.98 1.84 6.37
C VAL A 12 -4.71 2.84 7.48
N LEU A 13 -4.30 2.31 8.64
CA LEU A 13 -3.90 3.07 9.81
C LEU A 13 -2.37 3.14 9.90
N GLY A 14 -1.84 4.32 10.21
CA GLY A 14 -0.40 4.56 10.29
C GLY A 14 0.17 4.20 11.66
N ILE A 15 0.11 2.94 12.08
CA ILE A 15 0.72 2.46 13.32
C ILE A 15 2.06 1.74 13.01
N GLY A 16 3.07 1.94 13.85
CA GLY A 16 4.41 1.33 13.65
C GLY A 16 5.39 2.18 12.82
N LYS A 17 6.58 1.60 12.58
CA LYS A 17 7.64 2.14 11.71
C LYS A 17 7.66 1.39 10.38
N LEU A 18 7.95 2.12 9.31
CA LEU A 18 8.10 1.60 7.97
C LEU A 18 9.54 1.88 7.53
N ASP A 19 10.39 0.86 7.57
CA ASP A 19 11.84 0.99 7.33
C ASP A 19 12.23 0.77 5.86
N HIS A 20 11.27 0.43 5.00
CA HIS A 20 11.51 0.22 3.56
C HIS A 20 10.37 0.80 2.71
N PRO A 21 10.66 1.24 1.47
CA PRO A 21 9.65 1.75 0.56
C PRO A 21 8.72 0.61 0.13
N VAL A 22 7.42 0.84 0.26
CA VAL A 22 6.36 -0.10 -0.14
C VAL A 22 5.30 0.63 -0.96
N THR A 23 4.64 -0.10 -1.85
CA THR A 23 3.44 0.38 -2.53
C THR A 23 2.22 -0.16 -1.79
N VAL A 24 1.42 0.72 -1.20
CA VAL A 24 0.20 0.34 -0.48
C VAL A 24 -1.02 0.72 -1.30
N ILE A 25 -1.90 -0.27 -1.49
CA ILE A 25 -3.16 -0.15 -2.20
C ILE A 25 -4.28 -0.35 -1.19
N ALA A 26 -5.15 0.64 -1.01
CA ALA A 26 -6.27 0.55 -0.08
C ALA A 26 -7.51 1.33 -0.51
N LEU A 27 -8.64 1.06 0.13
CA LEU A 27 -9.88 1.81 -0.08
C LEU A 27 -9.79 3.21 0.52
N ASP A 28 -9.26 3.29 1.74
CA ASP A 28 -9.07 4.56 2.45
C ASP A 28 -7.73 4.56 3.20
N PHE A 29 -7.19 5.76 3.43
CA PHE A 29 -5.96 5.94 4.19
C PHE A 29 -6.18 7.00 5.27
N SER A 30 -5.71 6.70 6.48
CA SER A 30 -5.56 7.73 7.51
C SER A 30 -4.48 8.74 7.11
N SER A 31 -4.62 9.97 7.58
CA SER A 31 -3.63 11.05 7.39
C SER A 31 -2.25 10.65 7.92
N SER A 32 -2.21 9.92 9.04
CA SER A 32 -0.98 9.39 9.62
C SER A 32 -0.34 8.30 8.76
N ALA A 33 -1.12 7.41 8.15
CA ALA A 33 -0.62 6.40 7.22
C ALA A 33 -0.01 7.04 5.97
N LEU A 34 -0.72 7.99 5.35
CA LEU A 34 -0.25 8.69 4.15
C LEU A 34 1.11 9.35 4.39
N ARG A 35 1.24 10.02 5.54
CA ARG A 35 2.47 10.71 5.91
C ARG A 35 3.61 9.71 6.10
N LYS A 36 3.40 8.64 6.87
CA LYS A 36 4.42 7.60 7.10
C LYS A 36 4.87 6.91 5.81
N ILE A 37 3.94 6.61 4.91
CA ILE A 37 4.28 5.96 3.64
C ILE A 37 5.11 6.90 2.77
N LYS A 38 4.76 8.19 2.71
CA LYS A 38 5.57 9.20 2.00
C LYS A 38 6.94 9.41 2.65
N GLU A 39 7.02 9.47 3.98
CA GLU A 39 8.28 9.61 4.73
C GLU A 39 9.21 8.42 4.49
N ALA A 40 8.67 7.21 4.32
CA ALA A 40 9.43 6.01 3.98
C ALA A 40 9.82 5.91 2.48
N GLY A 41 9.46 6.91 1.66
CA GLY A 41 9.68 6.87 0.20
C GLY A 41 8.80 5.85 -0.54
N GLY A 42 7.71 5.40 0.10
CA GLY A 42 6.73 4.51 -0.49
C GLY A 42 5.70 5.23 -1.36
N GLN A 43 4.86 4.44 -2.04
CA GLN A 43 3.78 4.94 -2.87
C GLN A 43 2.43 4.50 -2.32
N VAL A 44 1.44 5.39 -2.40
CA VAL A 44 0.05 5.09 -2.05
C VAL A 44 -0.81 5.10 -3.30
N MET A 45 -1.75 4.16 -3.38
CA MET A 45 -2.68 4.09 -4.48
C MET A 45 -4.06 3.69 -3.99
N SER A 46 -5.10 4.31 -4.55
CA SER A 46 -6.48 3.95 -4.24
C SER A 46 -6.87 2.64 -4.91
N PHE A 47 -7.70 1.86 -4.25
CA PHE A 47 -8.16 0.56 -4.73
C PHE A 47 -8.80 0.64 -6.13
N ASN A 48 -9.63 1.66 -6.40
CA ASN A 48 -10.25 1.85 -7.72
C ASN A 48 -9.20 2.00 -8.82
N LYS A 49 -8.22 2.87 -8.59
CA LYS A 49 -7.10 3.09 -9.51
C LYS A 49 -6.23 1.85 -9.65
N ALA A 50 -6.12 1.04 -8.60
CA ALA A 50 -5.42 -0.24 -8.65
C ALA A 50 -6.09 -1.26 -9.55
N LEU A 51 -7.41 -1.39 -9.47
CA LEU A 51 -8.15 -2.31 -10.33
C LEU A 51 -8.00 -1.94 -11.81
N GLU A 52 -7.94 -0.65 -12.13
CA GLU A 52 -7.74 -0.17 -13.50
C GLU A 52 -6.29 -0.33 -13.98
N THR A 53 -5.31 -0.14 -13.09
CA THR A 53 -3.88 -0.08 -13.46
C THR A 53 -3.19 -1.44 -13.37
N PHE A 54 -3.59 -2.30 -12.42
CA PHE A 54 -2.96 -3.60 -12.17
C PHE A 54 -3.77 -4.72 -12.83
N LYS A 55 -3.60 -4.87 -14.16
CA LYS A 55 -3.98 -6.11 -14.87
C LYS A 55 -3.00 -7.26 -14.63
N ASP A 56 -1.77 -6.94 -14.21
CA ASP A 56 -0.71 -7.92 -13.98
C ASP A 56 -0.11 -7.81 -12.56
N PHE A 57 -0.59 -8.66 -11.66
CA PHE A 57 0.10 -8.98 -10.40
C PHE A 57 1.24 -10.00 -10.59
N LYS A 58 1.46 -10.45 -11.84
CA LYS A 58 2.41 -11.52 -12.20
C LYS A 58 3.84 -11.09 -11.91
N GLY A 59 4.46 -11.72 -10.91
CA GLY A 59 5.85 -11.47 -10.50
C GLY A 59 6.03 -10.43 -9.38
N LYS A 60 4.95 -9.85 -8.84
CA LYS A 60 5.02 -8.96 -7.66
C LYS A 60 4.60 -9.70 -6.41
N SER A 61 5.30 -9.47 -5.30
CA SER A 61 4.92 -10.02 -4.00
C SER A 61 3.71 -9.26 -3.48
N VAL A 62 2.51 -9.82 -3.69
CA VAL A 62 1.25 -9.27 -3.21
C VAL A 62 0.96 -9.85 -1.84
N ARG A 63 0.79 -8.99 -0.83
CA ARG A 63 0.34 -9.39 0.51
C ARG A 63 -1.02 -8.78 0.78
N LEU A 64 -1.99 -9.63 1.07
CA LEU A 64 -3.27 -9.22 1.60
C LEU A 64 -3.14 -9.10 3.11
N MET A 65 -3.38 -7.91 3.64
CA MET A 65 -3.42 -7.68 5.08
C MET A 65 -4.85 -7.36 5.50
N LYS A 66 -5.32 -8.07 6.52
CA LYS A 66 -6.61 -7.79 7.15
C LYS A 66 -6.39 -6.69 8.20
N GLN A 67 -7.24 -5.66 8.16
CA GLN A 67 -7.30 -4.59 9.16
C GLN A 67 -7.82 -5.12 10.50
#